data_AF-A0A5J4ZNL4-F1
#
_entry.id   AF-A0A5J4ZNL4-F1
#
_cell.length_a   1.000
_cell.length_b   1.000
_cell.length_c   1.000
_cell.angle_alpha   90.00
_cell.angle_beta   90.00
_cell.angle_gamma   90.00
#
_symmetry.space_group_name_H-M   'P 1'
#
loop_
_entity.id
_entity.type
_entity.pdbx_description
1 polymer ?
#
loop_
_entity_poly.entity_id
_entity_poly.type
_entity_poly.pdbx_seq_one_letter_code
_entity_poly.pdbx_strand_id
1 'polypeptide(L)'
;MDREANPISSLSRASKKSPYMLLLVLLFVVMVFGLYICFVSFKQISVSLKPKEISILGTAGPPCDTHEFQLEEIPYVHFPHPKSYSREECKCTPVRLFTILSMQRSGSGWFETLLNSHPNISSNGEIFSVKQRRSNFSTISRTLDVVYRLEWVSSAAKNDCVAAVGFKWMLNQAVMDYHRQIANYFNWKGVSVIFVLRRNLLRRLVSVLANAYDRDAKQINGIHKSHVHTREEADLLARYKPTLNVSALIPDLISAERMMRDSLEYFKTTRHMIFYYEDLIKNPKVKHNATFTLAHLLYHKHTYVFISNIFVHSYYQKLKSFLEYQSQNLRAARLRFTSNPFLNRSIIGRKFIGG
;
A
#
# COMPACT_ATOMS: atom_id res chain seq x y z
N MET A 1 62.97 58.96 -13.52
CA MET A 1 62.81 58.22 -14.79
C MET A 1 62.18 56.88 -14.45
N ASP A 2 60.99 56.88 -13.84
CA ASP A 2 60.76 55.83 -12.84
C ASP A 2 59.49 55.03 -13.13
N ARG A 3 59.72 53.76 -13.46
CA ARG A 3 58.72 52.69 -13.41
C ARG A 3 58.63 52.18 -11.96
N GLU A 4 57.45 52.29 -11.39
CA GLU A 4 56.88 51.55 -10.25
C GLU A 4 55.35 51.74 -10.40
N ALA A 5 54.41 50.83 -10.10
CA ALA A 5 54.39 49.66 -9.25
C ALA A 5 53.24 48.69 -9.65
N ASN A 6 53.11 47.67 -8.80
CA ASN A 6 52.34 46.42 -8.78
C ASN A 6 50.77 46.56 -8.65
N PRO A 7 49.96 45.47 -8.51
CA PRO A 7 48.74 45.25 -9.31
C PRO A 7 47.44 44.94 -8.51
N ILE A 8 46.40 44.48 -9.23
CA ILE A 8 45.17 43.76 -8.81
C ILE A 8 43.99 44.60 -8.30
N SER A 9 42.91 44.60 -9.09
CA SER A 9 41.57 44.30 -8.56
C SER A 9 40.68 43.71 -9.67
N SER A 10 40.27 42.46 -9.44
CA SER A 10 39.27 41.69 -10.17
C SER A 10 37.93 42.40 -10.33
N LEU A 11 37.25 42.24 -11.48
CA LEU A 11 35.81 41.97 -11.45
C LEU A 11 35.34 41.20 -12.70
N SER A 12 35.12 39.90 -12.52
CA SER A 12 34.46 39.01 -13.46
C SER A 12 33.04 39.48 -13.78
N ARG A 13 32.77 39.80 -15.05
CA ARG A 13 31.40 40.04 -15.53
C ARG A 13 30.79 38.71 -15.99
N ALA A 14 30.01 38.10 -15.12
CA ALA A 14 29.29 36.85 -15.40
C ALA A 14 28.25 37.07 -16.54
N SER A 15 28.36 36.25 -17.58
CA SER A 15 27.45 36.20 -18.72
C SER A 15 26.09 35.63 -18.29
N LYS A 16 25.04 36.44 -18.41
CA LYS A 16 23.65 36.04 -18.12
C LYS A 16 23.15 35.11 -19.23
N LYS A 17 23.26 33.79 -19.05
CA LYS A 17 22.57 32.83 -19.92
C LYS A 17 21.06 32.95 -19.71
N SER A 18 20.33 33.09 -20.81
CA SER A 18 18.86 33.26 -20.83
C SER A 18 18.15 32.12 -20.09
N PRO A 19 17.19 32.40 -19.20
CA PRO A 19 16.47 31.40 -18.41
C PRO A 19 15.71 30.38 -19.28
N TYR A 20 15.43 30.72 -20.54
CA TYR A 20 14.78 29.83 -21.50
C TYR A 20 15.64 28.65 -21.94
N MET A 21 16.96 28.84 -22.09
CA MET A 21 17.85 27.75 -22.46
C MET A 21 17.96 26.70 -21.34
N LEU A 22 17.94 27.14 -20.09
CA LEU A 22 18.00 26.25 -18.93
C LEU A 22 16.69 25.46 -18.77
N LEU A 23 15.55 26.08 -19.08
CA LEU A 23 14.26 25.41 -19.11
C LEU A 23 14.15 24.36 -20.23
N LEU A 24 14.66 24.68 -21.43
CA LEU A 24 14.72 23.74 -22.55
C LEU A 24 15.59 22.51 -22.24
N VAL A 25 16.74 22.72 -21.61
CA VAL A 25 17.62 21.63 -21.17
C VAL A 25 16.93 20.77 -20.10
N LEU A 26 16.24 21.37 -19.13
CA LEU A 26 15.50 20.63 -18.11
C LEU A 26 14.38 19.77 -18.72
N LEU A 27 13.60 20.33 -19.67
CA LEU A 27 12.54 19.60 -20.36
C LEU A 27 13.08 18.42 -21.16
N PHE A 28 14.22 18.59 -21.83
CA PHE A 28 14.90 17.52 -22.55
C PHE A 28 15.34 16.39 -21.60
N VAL A 29 15.93 16.73 -20.45
CA VAL A 29 16.35 15.74 -19.45
C VAL A 29 15.14 14.96 -18.91
N VAL A 30 14.02 15.63 -18.61
CA VAL A 30 12.79 14.96 -18.15
C VAL A 30 12.22 14.02 -19.21
N MET A 31 12.23 14.42 -20.49
CA MET A 31 11.81 13.58 -21.61
C MET A 31 12.66 12.31 -21.75
N VAL A 32 13.99 12.45 -21.73
CA VAL A 32 14.92 11.31 -21.84
C VAL A 32 14.77 10.37 -20.63
N PHE A 33 14.65 10.92 -19.43
CA PHE A 33 14.48 10.13 -18.21
C PHE A 33 13.13 9.40 -18.19
N GLY A 34 12.06 10.04 -18.68
CA GLY A 34 10.75 9.43 -18.85
C GLY A 34 10.77 8.26 -19.83
N LEU A 35 11.42 8.43 -20.99
CA LEU A 35 11.60 7.36 -21.98
C LEU A 35 12.43 6.19 -21.43
N TYR A 36 13.47 6.47 -20.64
CA TYR A 36 14.30 5.45 -20.00
C TYR A 36 13.51 4.62 -18.97
N ILE A 37 12.73 5.27 -18.10
CA ILE A 37 11.86 4.56 -17.14
C ILE A 37 10.84 3.70 -17.90
N CYS A 38 10.27 4.22 -18.98
CA CYS A 38 9.31 3.51 -19.81
C CYS A 38 9.95 2.26 -20.45
N PHE A 39 11.15 2.40 -21.01
CA PHE A 39 11.92 1.30 -21.61
C PHE A 39 12.26 0.19 -20.60
N VAL A 40 12.74 0.56 -19.40
CA VAL A 40 13.03 -0.41 -18.33
C VAL A 40 11.76 -1.15 -17.90
N SER A 41 10.64 -0.43 -17.80
CA SER A 41 9.34 -1.01 -17.45
C SER A 41 8.87 -2.02 -18.51
N PHE A 42 9.05 -1.73 -19.80
CA PHE A 42 8.71 -2.67 -20.88
C PHE A 42 9.64 -3.89 -20.92
N LYS A 43 10.94 -3.73 -20.68
CA LYS A 43 11.90 -4.85 -20.59
C LYS A 43 11.54 -5.82 -19.47
N GLN A 44 11.05 -5.33 -18.33
CA GLN A 44 10.65 -6.16 -17.19
C GLN A 44 9.40 -7.03 -17.51
N ILE A 45 8.52 -6.57 -18.41
CA ILE A 45 7.35 -7.31 -18.89
C ILE A 45 7.76 -8.42 -19.89
N SER A 46 8.71 -8.14 -20.78
CA SER A 46 9.13 -9.09 -21.83
C SER A 46 9.82 -10.37 -21.33
N VAL A 47 10.40 -10.35 -20.13
CA VAL A 47 11.15 -11.49 -19.57
C VAL A 47 10.23 -12.56 -18.95
N SER A 48 8.93 -12.28 -18.77
CA SER A 48 8.00 -13.18 -18.07
C SER A 48 6.79 -13.64 -18.88
N LEU A 49 6.96 -13.87 -20.19
CA LEU A 49 5.92 -14.49 -21.03
C LEU A 49 6.49 -15.67 -21.83
N LYS A 50 6.55 -16.84 -21.20
CA LYS A 50 6.37 -18.10 -21.92
C LYS A 50 5.03 -18.68 -21.47
N PRO A 51 3.99 -18.68 -22.33
CA PRO A 51 2.71 -19.28 -22.00
C PRO A 51 2.92 -20.79 -21.84
N LYS A 52 2.56 -21.33 -20.68
CA LYS A 52 2.33 -22.76 -20.51
C LYS A 52 0.82 -22.94 -20.66
N GLU A 53 0.40 -23.65 -21.70
CA GLU A 53 -1.01 -24.04 -21.91
C GLU A 53 -1.55 -24.73 -20.65
N ILE A 54 -2.61 -24.19 -20.07
CA ILE A 54 -3.36 -24.84 -18.98
C ILE A 54 -4.76 -25.11 -19.53
N SER A 55 -5.02 -26.37 -19.84
CA SER A 55 -6.34 -26.88 -20.19
C SER A 55 -7.26 -26.80 -18.96
N ILE A 56 -8.28 -25.93 -19.02
CA ILE A 56 -9.33 -25.84 -18.01
C ILE A 56 -10.37 -26.93 -18.30
N LEU A 57 -10.48 -27.93 -17.41
CA LEU A 57 -11.42 -29.04 -17.51
C LEU A 57 -12.51 -28.93 -16.42
N GLY A 58 -13.79 -28.87 -16.84
CA GLY A 58 -15.04 -29.18 -16.09
C GLY A 58 -15.70 -28.02 -15.30
N THR A 59 -17.03 -27.80 -15.24
CA THR A 59 -18.22 -28.64 -15.56
C THR A 59 -19.52 -27.78 -15.61
N ALA A 60 -20.44 -28.14 -16.53
CA ALA A 60 -21.92 -27.92 -16.60
C ALA A 60 -22.59 -26.67 -15.98
N GLY A 61 -22.67 -25.60 -16.78
CA GLY A 61 -23.62 -24.49 -16.66
C GLY A 61 -23.52 -23.64 -17.95
N PRO A 62 -24.50 -22.77 -18.29
CA PRO A 62 -24.28 -21.81 -19.37
C PRO A 62 -22.98 -21.04 -19.07
N PRO A 63 -22.05 -20.92 -20.04
CA PRO A 63 -20.76 -20.32 -19.79
C PRO A 63 -20.97 -18.85 -19.43
N CYS A 64 -20.52 -18.45 -18.25
CA CYS A 64 -20.42 -17.03 -17.92
C CYS A 64 -19.46 -16.39 -18.92
N ASP A 65 -19.84 -15.24 -19.48
CA ASP A 65 -19.01 -14.57 -20.48
C ASP A 65 -17.69 -14.13 -19.83
N THR A 66 -16.58 -14.62 -20.39
CA THR A 66 -15.22 -14.29 -19.95
C THR A 66 -14.50 -13.39 -20.93
N HIS A 67 -15.14 -13.02 -22.05
CA HIS A 67 -14.55 -12.17 -23.09
C HIS A 67 -14.26 -10.73 -22.62
N GLU A 68 -14.86 -10.29 -21.51
CA GLU A 68 -14.57 -8.98 -20.93
C GLU A 68 -13.22 -8.92 -20.18
N PHE A 69 -12.64 -10.05 -19.78
CA PHE A 69 -11.40 -10.08 -18.99
C PHE A 69 -10.14 -10.05 -19.86
N GLN A 70 -9.12 -9.33 -19.40
CA GLN A 70 -7.77 -9.45 -19.97
C GLN A 70 -7.22 -10.86 -19.71
N LEU A 71 -6.43 -11.39 -20.64
CA LEU A 71 -5.90 -12.77 -20.58
C LEU A 71 -5.09 -13.01 -19.29
N GLU A 72 -4.41 -11.98 -18.78
CA GLU A 72 -3.62 -12.01 -17.54
C GLU A 72 -4.48 -12.07 -16.27
N GLU A 73 -5.76 -11.67 -16.34
CA GLU A 73 -6.67 -11.66 -15.19
C GLU A 73 -7.45 -12.97 -15.04
N ILE A 74 -7.61 -13.74 -16.13
CA ILE A 74 -8.36 -15.00 -16.16
C ILE A 74 -7.97 -15.96 -15.03
N PRO A 75 -6.67 -16.18 -14.70
CA PRO A 75 -6.29 -17.08 -13.63
C PRO A 75 -6.75 -16.67 -12.22
N TYR A 76 -7.15 -15.40 -12.03
CA TYR A 76 -7.53 -14.81 -10.74
C TYR A 76 -9.04 -14.57 -10.61
N VAL A 77 -9.80 -14.99 -11.62
CA VAL A 77 -11.25 -14.83 -11.70
C VAL A 77 -11.89 -16.21 -11.61
N HIS A 78 -12.74 -16.38 -10.60
CA HIS A 78 -13.37 -17.67 -10.34
C HIS A 78 -14.88 -17.56 -10.33
N PHE A 79 -15.56 -18.64 -10.70
CA PHE A 79 -17.01 -18.78 -10.60
C PHE A 79 -17.32 -20.00 -9.72
N PRO A 80 -17.18 -19.88 -8.38
CA PRO A 80 -17.45 -20.97 -7.46
C PRO A 80 -18.92 -21.39 -7.52
N HIS A 81 -19.15 -22.69 -7.45
CA HIS A 81 -20.47 -23.32 -7.38
C HIS A 81 -20.59 -24.06 -6.04
N PRO A 82 -21.05 -23.39 -4.96
CA PRO A 82 -21.30 -24.05 -3.69
C PRO A 82 -22.39 -25.11 -3.85
N LYS A 83 -22.27 -26.20 -3.10
CA LYS A 83 -23.23 -27.31 -2.99
C LYS A 83 -24.28 -27.02 -1.92
N SER A 84 -23.94 -26.23 -0.91
CA SER A 84 -24.82 -25.95 0.22
C SER A 84 -25.89 -24.90 -0.07
N TYR A 85 -25.74 -24.10 -1.13
CA TYR A 85 -26.71 -23.10 -1.58
C TYR A 85 -26.46 -22.74 -3.05
N SER A 86 -27.44 -22.10 -3.69
CA SER A 86 -27.31 -21.56 -5.04
C SER A 86 -26.97 -20.07 -4.97
N ARG A 87 -26.07 -19.59 -5.85
CA ARG A 87 -25.73 -18.16 -5.96
C ARG A 87 -26.77 -17.36 -6.77
N GLU A 88 -27.86 -18.00 -7.20
CA GLU A 88 -28.98 -17.41 -7.94
C GLU A 88 -28.52 -16.47 -9.07
N GLU A 89 -28.97 -15.20 -9.06
CA GLU A 89 -28.61 -14.15 -10.03
C GLU A 89 -27.10 -13.86 -10.09
N CYS A 90 -26.36 -14.19 -9.04
CA CYS A 90 -24.93 -13.94 -8.90
C CYS A 90 -24.05 -15.15 -9.26
N LYS A 91 -24.61 -16.18 -9.90
CA LYS A 91 -23.84 -17.33 -10.42
C LYS A 91 -22.69 -16.91 -11.33
N CYS A 92 -22.91 -15.90 -12.18
CA CYS A 92 -21.90 -15.33 -13.07
C CYS A 92 -21.18 -14.10 -12.52
N THR A 93 -21.29 -13.84 -11.21
CA THR A 93 -20.47 -12.81 -10.56
C THR A 93 -19.08 -13.40 -10.27
N PRO A 94 -18.00 -12.81 -10.84
CA PRO A 94 -16.63 -13.28 -10.61
C PRO A 94 -16.24 -13.10 -9.15
N VAL A 95 -15.51 -14.09 -8.62
CA VAL A 95 -15.02 -14.11 -7.25
C VAL A 95 -13.50 -14.09 -7.26
N ARG A 96 -12.90 -13.11 -6.57
CA ARG A 96 -11.46 -13.08 -6.32
C ARG A 96 -11.11 -13.73 -4.99
N LEU A 97 -10.07 -14.56 -4.99
CA LEU A 97 -9.60 -15.24 -3.79
C LEU A 97 -8.48 -14.42 -3.14
N PHE A 98 -8.52 -14.25 -1.83
CA PHE A 98 -7.45 -13.59 -1.10
C PHE A 98 -7.11 -14.26 0.24
N THR A 99 -5.90 -14.00 0.72
CA THR A 99 -5.48 -14.36 2.08
C THR A 99 -4.74 -13.19 2.72
N ILE A 100 -5.11 -12.81 3.94
CA ILE A 100 -4.37 -11.81 4.71
C ILE A 100 -3.28 -12.51 5.52
N LEU A 101 -2.02 -12.35 5.14
CA LEU A 101 -0.87 -12.85 5.90
C LEU A 101 -0.36 -11.77 6.86
N SER A 102 -0.24 -12.10 8.14
CA SER A 102 0.09 -11.12 9.17
C SER A 102 0.76 -11.73 10.39
N MET A 103 1.29 -10.89 11.27
CA MET A 103 1.72 -11.28 12.62
C MET A 103 0.72 -10.74 13.64
N GLN A 104 0.69 -11.34 14.84
CA GLN A 104 -0.09 -10.81 15.95
C GLN A 104 0.27 -9.33 16.21
N ARG A 105 -0.77 -8.52 16.44
CA ARG A 105 -0.68 -7.09 16.76
C ARG A 105 -0.12 -6.19 15.63
N SER A 106 -0.33 -6.60 14.38
CA SER A 106 0.05 -5.82 13.19
C SER A 106 -1.09 -5.02 12.56
N GLY A 107 -2.28 -4.98 13.20
CA GLY A 107 -3.44 -4.24 12.69
C GLY A 107 -4.31 -5.00 11.69
N SER A 108 -4.05 -6.29 11.46
CA SER A 108 -4.81 -7.14 10.53
C SER A 108 -6.28 -7.35 10.93
N GLY A 109 -6.62 -7.31 12.22
CA GLY A 109 -8.03 -7.34 12.67
C GLY A 109 -8.81 -6.11 12.20
N TRP A 110 -8.26 -4.91 12.39
CA TRP A 110 -8.89 -3.67 11.90
C TRP A 110 -9.00 -3.67 10.36
N PHE A 111 -7.94 -4.11 9.67
CA PHE A 111 -7.93 -4.21 8.22
C PHE A 111 -9.00 -5.20 7.69
N GLU A 112 -9.15 -6.34 8.34
CA GLU A 112 -10.20 -7.31 8.05
C GLU A 112 -11.61 -6.72 8.27
N THR A 113 -11.85 -6.04 9.39
CA THR A 113 -13.14 -5.35 9.64
C THR A 113 -13.45 -4.34 8.55
N LEU A 114 -12.43 -3.62 8.06
CA LEU A 114 -12.59 -2.68 6.95
C LEU A 114 -12.95 -3.39 5.64
N LEU A 115 -12.34 -4.52 5.31
CA LEU A 115 -12.72 -5.30 4.14
C LEU A 115 -14.16 -5.81 4.25
N ASN A 116 -14.54 -6.37 5.41
CA ASN A 116 -15.88 -6.89 5.67
C ASN A 116 -16.97 -5.81 5.76
N SER A 117 -16.59 -4.52 5.79
CA SER A 117 -17.56 -3.43 5.69
C SER A 117 -18.17 -3.30 4.28
N HIS A 118 -17.54 -3.91 3.27
CA HIS A 118 -18.06 -3.94 1.92
C HIS A 118 -19.01 -5.14 1.71
N PRO A 119 -20.22 -4.95 1.17
CA PRO A 119 -21.25 -6.00 1.11
C PRO A 119 -20.84 -7.24 0.31
N ASN A 120 -19.97 -7.08 -0.70
CA ASN A 120 -19.53 -8.16 -1.59
C ASN A 120 -18.14 -8.72 -1.23
N ILE A 121 -17.58 -8.38 -0.06
CA ILE A 121 -16.33 -8.99 0.43
C ILE A 121 -16.61 -9.79 1.69
N SER A 122 -16.04 -11.00 1.75
CA SER A 122 -16.12 -11.86 2.92
C SER A 122 -14.73 -12.38 3.32
N SER A 123 -14.23 -11.88 4.46
CA SER A 123 -13.08 -12.43 5.18
C SER A 123 -13.56 -13.22 6.40
N ASN A 124 -13.15 -14.49 6.47
CA ASN A 124 -13.66 -15.47 7.43
C ASN A 124 -12.86 -15.59 8.73
N GLY A 125 -12.14 -14.54 9.15
CA GLY A 125 -11.38 -14.54 10.40
C GLY A 125 -10.14 -15.45 10.37
N GLU A 126 -9.65 -15.81 11.56
CA GLU A 126 -8.47 -16.67 11.75
C GLU A 126 -8.82 -18.15 11.71
N ILE A 127 -9.17 -18.66 10.54
CA ILE A 127 -9.60 -20.06 10.39
C ILE A 127 -8.51 -21.06 10.80
N PHE A 128 -7.21 -20.72 10.67
CA PHE A 128 -6.08 -21.60 11.02
C PHE A 128 -5.53 -21.40 12.45
N SER A 129 -6.23 -20.62 13.29
CA SER A 129 -5.95 -20.60 14.73
C SER A 129 -6.14 -21.98 15.36
N VAL A 130 -7.09 -22.77 14.84
CA VAL A 130 -7.41 -24.14 15.27
C VAL A 130 -6.31 -25.12 14.82
N LYS A 131 -5.63 -25.76 15.78
CA LYS A 131 -4.50 -26.67 15.52
C LYS A 131 -4.84 -27.82 14.56
N GLN A 132 -6.01 -28.44 14.68
CA GLN A 132 -6.42 -29.56 13.83
C GLN A 132 -6.40 -29.21 12.34
N ARG A 133 -6.78 -27.98 11.97
CA ARG A 133 -6.85 -27.54 10.56
C ARG A 133 -5.48 -27.35 9.92
N ARG A 134 -4.41 -27.32 10.73
CA ARG A 134 -3.02 -27.13 10.32
C ARG A 134 -2.10 -28.29 10.71
N SER A 135 -2.67 -29.48 10.92
CA SER A 135 -1.90 -30.68 11.28
C SER A 135 -0.93 -31.12 10.18
N ASN A 136 -1.35 -30.98 8.91
CA ASN A 136 -0.53 -31.25 7.73
C ASN A 136 -1.06 -30.47 6.52
N PHE A 137 -0.30 -30.49 5.42
CA PHE A 137 -0.70 -29.78 4.20
C PHE A 137 -2.00 -30.28 3.58
N SER A 138 -2.31 -31.58 3.65
CA SER A 138 -3.58 -32.12 3.11
C SER A 138 -4.80 -31.57 3.84
N THR A 139 -4.71 -31.37 5.16
CA THR A 139 -5.79 -30.75 5.93
C THR A 139 -5.90 -29.25 5.62
N ILE A 140 -4.76 -28.58 5.44
CA ILE A 140 -4.68 -27.18 5.05
C ILE A 140 -5.36 -26.99 3.69
N SER A 141 -4.93 -27.73 2.65
CA SER A 141 -5.46 -27.60 1.30
C SER A 141 -6.96 -27.90 1.25
N ARG A 142 -7.43 -28.92 1.97
CA ARG A 142 -8.86 -29.21 2.09
C ARG A 142 -9.63 -28.04 2.70
N THR A 143 -9.07 -27.40 3.72
CA THR A 143 -9.68 -26.22 4.37
C THR A 143 -9.72 -25.03 3.41
N LEU A 144 -8.62 -24.78 2.68
CA LEU A 144 -8.57 -23.73 1.64
C LEU A 144 -9.63 -23.96 0.57
N ASP A 145 -9.78 -25.20 0.08
CA ASP A 145 -10.78 -25.54 -0.92
C ASP A 145 -12.22 -25.36 -0.42
N VAL A 146 -12.49 -25.55 0.88
CA VAL A 146 -13.82 -25.26 1.46
C VAL A 146 -14.09 -23.75 1.43
N VAL A 147 -13.13 -22.93 1.86
CA VAL A 147 -13.28 -21.47 1.87
C VAL A 147 -13.46 -20.91 0.45
N TYR A 148 -12.60 -21.30 -0.48
CA TYR A 148 -12.61 -20.74 -1.83
C TYR A 148 -13.72 -21.29 -2.73
N ARG A 149 -14.40 -22.37 -2.32
CA ARG A 149 -15.67 -22.82 -2.93
C ARG A 149 -16.91 -22.17 -2.32
N LEU A 150 -16.74 -21.20 -1.43
CA LEU A 150 -17.82 -20.55 -0.68
C LEU A 150 -18.62 -21.52 0.22
N GLU A 151 -18.01 -22.66 0.61
CA GLU A 151 -18.65 -23.65 1.49
C GLU A 151 -18.37 -23.38 2.98
N TRP A 152 -17.57 -22.37 3.27
CA TRP A 152 -17.24 -22.04 4.64
C TRP A 152 -18.43 -21.41 5.36
N VAL A 153 -18.91 -22.09 6.40
CA VAL A 153 -19.98 -21.59 7.26
C VAL A 153 -19.34 -20.80 8.40
N SER A 154 -19.52 -19.48 8.38
CA SER A 154 -19.13 -18.60 9.48
C SER A 154 -20.28 -17.65 9.85
N SER A 155 -20.09 -16.87 10.92
CA SER A 155 -21.01 -15.82 11.32
C SER A 155 -20.97 -14.58 10.41
N ALA A 156 -20.01 -14.52 9.47
CA ALA A 156 -20.05 -13.51 8.41
C ALA A 156 -21.21 -13.84 7.47
N ALA A 157 -22.10 -12.88 7.23
CA ALA A 157 -23.30 -13.09 6.43
C ALA A 157 -22.93 -13.75 5.09
N LYS A 158 -23.56 -14.89 4.80
CA LYS A 158 -23.49 -15.51 3.47
C LYS A 158 -24.22 -14.58 2.52
N ASN A 159 -23.48 -13.97 1.60
CA ASN A 159 -24.04 -13.19 0.52
C ASN A 159 -23.89 -14.00 -0.77
N ASP A 160 -24.99 -14.18 -1.50
CA ASP A 160 -25.00 -14.92 -2.76
C ASP A 160 -24.12 -14.23 -3.82
N CYS A 161 -23.94 -12.91 -3.67
CA CYS A 161 -23.19 -12.01 -4.53
C CYS A 161 -21.79 -11.63 -4.03
N VAL A 162 -21.14 -12.51 -3.25
CA VAL A 162 -19.72 -12.34 -2.88
C VAL A 162 -18.88 -12.19 -4.16
N ALA A 163 -18.07 -11.13 -4.22
CA ALA A 163 -17.13 -10.82 -5.30
C ALA A 163 -15.66 -11.00 -4.86
N ALA A 164 -15.39 -11.05 -3.55
CA ALA A 164 -14.10 -11.46 -3.04
C ALA A 164 -14.24 -12.27 -1.74
N VAL A 165 -13.54 -13.40 -1.65
CA VAL A 165 -13.56 -14.27 -0.47
C VAL A 165 -12.14 -14.57 0.01
N GLY A 166 -11.98 -14.56 1.32
CA GLY A 166 -10.70 -14.84 1.95
C GLY A 166 -10.81 -15.07 3.44
N PHE A 167 -9.66 -14.99 4.09
CA PHE A 167 -9.52 -15.17 5.52
C PHE A 167 -8.19 -14.56 5.98
N LYS A 168 -8.02 -14.50 7.30
CA LYS A 168 -6.80 -14.02 7.96
C LYS A 168 -5.97 -15.20 8.44
N TRP A 169 -4.66 -15.14 8.21
CA TRP A 169 -3.72 -16.19 8.60
C TRP A 169 -2.48 -15.59 9.26
N MET A 170 -2.24 -15.94 10.52
CA MET A 170 -1.04 -15.49 11.21
C MET A 170 0.18 -16.31 10.78
N LEU A 171 1.35 -15.66 10.62
CA LEU A 171 2.57 -16.31 10.14
C LEU A 171 3.01 -17.50 11.02
N ASN A 172 2.73 -17.45 12.33
CA ASN A 172 3.01 -18.54 13.26
C ASN A 172 1.96 -19.68 13.26
N GLN A 173 1.00 -19.66 12.33
CA GLN A 173 -0.06 -20.68 12.22
C GLN A 173 0.22 -21.67 11.07
N ALA A 174 1.44 -22.21 10.99
CA ALA A 174 1.89 -23.21 10.00
C ALA A 174 2.02 -22.75 8.53
N VAL A 175 1.64 -21.51 8.20
CA VAL A 175 1.87 -20.96 6.85
C VAL A 175 3.36 -20.87 6.50
N MET A 176 4.21 -20.58 7.49
CA MET A 176 5.66 -20.56 7.32
C MET A 176 6.26 -21.97 7.22
N ASP A 177 5.65 -22.97 7.88
CA ASP A 177 6.13 -24.35 7.88
C ASP A 177 5.86 -25.04 6.52
N TYR A 178 4.68 -24.79 5.93
CA TYR A 178 4.26 -25.35 4.63
C TYR A 178 4.35 -24.33 3.48
N HIS A 179 5.23 -23.33 3.60
CA HIS A 179 5.29 -22.18 2.70
C HIS A 179 5.39 -22.56 1.21
N ARG A 180 6.19 -23.58 0.85
CA ARG A 180 6.35 -24.01 -0.55
C ARG A 180 5.05 -24.53 -1.14
N GLN A 181 4.40 -25.45 -0.42
CA GLN A 181 3.15 -26.05 -0.87
C GLN A 181 2.01 -25.02 -0.92
N ILE A 182 1.97 -24.09 0.04
CA ILE A 182 0.97 -23.03 0.09
C ILE A 182 1.20 -22.00 -1.03
N ALA A 183 2.44 -21.58 -1.29
CA ALA A 183 2.75 -20.68 -2.40
C ALA A 183 2.37 -21.30 -3.75
N ASN A 184 2.66 -22.60 -3.95
CA ASN A 184 2.22 -23.33 -5.14
C ASN A 184 0.70 -23.39 -5.26
N TYR A 185 -0.01 -23.66 -4.15
CA TYR A 185 -1.46 -23.65 -4.12
C TYR A 185 -2.02 -22.27 -4.47
N PHE A 186 -1.47 -21.19 -3.90
CA PHE A 186 -1.90 -19.82 -4.19
C PHE A 186 -1.68 -19.43 -5.65
N ASN A 187 -0.53 -19.78 -6.23
CA ASN A 187 -0.27 -19.54 -7.65
C ASN A 187 -1.20 -20.33 -8.56
N TRP A 188 -1.41 -21.62 -8.26
CA TRP A 188 -2.30 -22.48 -9.03
C TRP A 188 -3.77 -22.05 -8.95
N LYS A 189 -4.23 -21.60 -7.77
CA LYS A 189 -5.60 -21.15 -7.54
C LYS A 189 -5.84 -19.67 -7.83
N GLY A 190 -4.83 -18.88 -8.19
CA GLY A 190 -5.01 -17.43 -8.38
C GLY A 190 -5.34 -16.67 -7.08
N VAL A 191 -4.80 -17.10 -5.95
CA VAL A 191 -5.04 -16.41 -4.66
C VAL A 191 -4.13 -15.19 -4.53
N SER A 192 -4.73 -14.03 -4.23
CA SER A 192 -4.00 -12.81 -3.93
C SER A 192 -3.60 -12.74 -2.44
N VAL A 193 -2.31 -12.59 -2.17
CA VAL A 193 -1.78 -12.49 -0.81
C VAL A 193 -1.73 -11.02 -0.37
N ILE A 194 -2.30 -10.71 0.79
CA ILE A 194 -2.28 -9.36 1.36
C ILE A 194 -1.47 -9.40 2.65
N PHE A 195 -0.27 -8.83 2.62
CA PHE A 195 0.55 -8.67 3.81
C PHE A 195 0.07 -7.47 4.62
N VAL A 196 -0.22 -7.68 5.90
CA VAL A 196 -0.47 -6.60 6.87
C VAL A 196 0.56 -6.71 7.98
N LEU A 197 1.60 -5.89 7.90
CA LEU A 197 2.81 -5.96 8.72
C LEU A 197 2.96 -4.70 9.57
N ARG A 198 3.87 -4.72 10.54
CA ARG A 198 4.15 -3.56 11.40
C ARG A 198 5.65 -3.34 11.50
N ARG A 199 6.12 -2.17 11.05
CA ARG A 199 7.56 -1.86 11.03
C ARG A 199 8.12 -1.68 12.44
N ASN A 200 7.34 -1.09 13.34
CA ASN A 200 7.77 -0.89 14.72
C ASN A 200 7.56 -2.17 15.55
N LEU A 201 8.56 -3.04 15.53
CA LEU A 201 8.55 -4.33 16.22
C LEU A 201 8.54 -4.21 17.74
N LEU A 202 9.18 -3.18 18.31
CA LEU A 202 9.14 -2.92 19.75
C LEU A 202 7.72 -2.58 20.21
N ARG A 203 7.03 -1.67 19.51
CA ARG A 203 5.63 -1.36 19.81
C ARG A 203 4.70 -2.55 19.54
N ARG A 204 5.03 -3.40 18.57
CA ARG A 204 4.32 -4.67 18.35
C ARG A 204 4.46 -5.57 19.58
N LEU A 205 5.67 -5.77 20.09
CA LEU A 205 5.95 -6.58 21.28
C LEU A 205 5.24 -6.02 22.53
N VAL A 206 5.33 -4.72 22.78
CA VAL A 206 4.58 -4.05 23.86
C VAL A 206 3.08 -4.34 23.74
N SER A 207 2.54 -4.30 22.53
CA SER A 207 1.13 -4.61 22.29
C SER A 207 0.78 -6.09 22.47
N VAL A 208 1.73 -7.01 22.23
CA VAL A 208 1.56 -8.44 22.51
C VAL A 208 1.50 -8.67 24.01
N LEU A 209 2.42 -8.05 24.77
CA LEU A 209 2.46 -8.17 26.23
C LEU A 209 1.21 -7.57 26.87
N ALA A 210 0.73 -6.41 26.39
CA ALA A 210 -0.52 -5.82 26.86
C ALA A 210 -1.73 -6.73 26.60
N ASN A 211 -1.79 -7.38 25.44
CA ASN A 211 -2.87 -8.33 25.14
C ASN A 211 -2.78 -9.60 26.00
N ALA A 212 -1.57 -10.07 26.32
CA ALA A 212 -1.39 -11.21 27.21
C ALA A 212 -1.85 -10.85 28.62
N TYR A 213 -1.46 -9.69 29.12
CA TYR A 213 -1.91 -9.19 30.43
C TYR A 213 -3.44 -9.06 30.51
N ASP A 214 -4.10 -8.46 29.51
CA ASP A 214 -5.57 -8.35 29.50
C ASP A 214 -6.27 -9.74 29.48
N ARG A 215 -5.64 -10.77 28.92
CA ARG A 215 -6.20 -12.12 28.95
C ARG A 215 -6.37 -12.65 30.36
N ASP A 216 -5.41 -12.33 31.22
CA ASP A 216 -5.34 -12.80 32.59
C ASP A 216 -6.11 -11.85 33.53
N ALA A 217 -5.85 -10.55 33.39
CA ALA A 217 -6.43 -9.49 34.23
C ALA A 217 -7.88 -9.14 33.86
N LYS A 218 -8.29 -9.40 32.61
CA LYS A 218 -9.66 -9.17 32.10
C LYS A 218 -10.19 -7.77 32.45
N GLN A 219 -9.43 -6.75 32.05
CA GLN A 219 -9.59 -5.39 32.58
C GLN A 219 -10.92 -4.75 32.19
N ILE A 220 -11.56 -5.25 31.13
CA ILE A 220 -12.84 -4.74 30.64
C ILE A 220 -13.95 -5.69 31.08
N ASN A 221 -14.64 -5.34 32.18
CA ASN A 221 -15.81 -6.04 32.71
C ASN A 221 -15.59 -7.56 32.93
N GLY A 222 -14.37 -7.99 33.27
CA GLY A 222 -14.07 -9.41 33.47
C GLY A 222 -14.03 -10.23 32.17
N ILE A 223 -13.94 -9.56 31.01
CA ILE A 223 -13.85 -10.20 29.68
C ILE A 223 -12.53 -9.80 29.02
N HIS A 224 -11.80 -10.79 28.50
CA HIS A 224 -10.65 -10.53 27.63
C HIS A 224 -11.10 -9.90 26.31
N LYS A 225 -10.53 -8.75 25.95
CA LYS A 225 -10.80 -8.08 24.67
C LYS A 225 -9.53 -8.03 23.81
N SER A 226 -9.45 -8.94 22.84
CA SER A 226 -8.37 -8.96 21.85
C SER A 226 -8.38 -7.72 20.93
N HIS A 227 -9.55 -7.13 20.74
CA HIS A 227 -9.80 -5.90 20.00
C HIS A 227 -10.75 -5.01 20.78
N VAL A 228 -10.42 -3.73 20.86
CA VAL A 228 -11.24 -2.68 21.49
C VAL A 228 -12.14 -2.06 20.42
N HIS A 229 -13.37 -1.74 20.82
CA HIS A 229 -14.36 -1.14 19.94
C HIS A 229 -14.68 0.30 20.31
N THR A 230 -14.32 0.73 21.53
CA THR A 230 -14.48 2.12 21.98
C THR A 230 -13.15 2.77 22.33
N ARG A 231 -13.16 4.11 22.42
CA ARG A 231 -11.98 4.89 22.80
C ARG A 231 -11.63 4.66 24.28
N GLU A 232 -12.64 4.53 25.11
CA GLU A 232 -12.53 4.32 26.56
C GLU A 232 -11.86 2.97 26.86
N GLU A 233 -12.27 1.90 26.15
CA GLU A 233 -11.62 0.59 26.22
C GLU A 233 -10.16 0.67 25.77
N ALA A 234 -9.89 1.39 24.68
CA ALA A 234 -8.54 1.57 24.17
C ALA A 234 -7.63 2.30 25.17
N ASP A 235 -8.15 3.37 25.77
CA ASP A 235 -7.43 4.17 26.76
C ASP A 235 -7.18 3.39 28.05
N LEU A 236 -8.11 2.52 28.47
CA LEU A 236 -7.92 1.63 29.63
C LEU A 236 -6.77 0.65 29.40
N LEU A 237 -6.77 -0.07 28.27
CA LEU A 237 -5.71 -1.03 27.94
C LEU A 237 -4.36 -0.35 27.69
N ALA A 238 -4.35 0.89 27.20
CA ALA A 238 -3.14 1.66 26.96
C ALA A 238 -2.41 2.09 28.25
N ARG A 239 -3.09 2.08 29.41
CA ARG A 239 -2.46 2.39 30.71
C ARG A 239 -1.48 1.32 31.16
N TYR A 240 -1.64 0.08 30.68
CA TYR A 240 -0.71 -0.98 31.01
C TYR A 240 0.68 -0.72 30.41
N LYS A 241 1.69 -0.67 31.28
CA LYS A 241 3.10 -0.52 30.92
C LYS A 241 3.82 -1.84 31.18
N PRO A 242 4.05 -2.68 30.16
CA PRO A 242 4.73 -3.95 30.39
C PRO A 242 6.18 -3.76 30.81
N THR A 243 6.63 -4.58 31.76
CA THR A 243 8.05 -4.76 32.04
C THR A 243 8.65 -5.61 30.92
N LEU A 244 9.69 -5.09 30.26
CA LEU A 244 10.38 -5.80 29.18
C LEU A 244 11.49 -6.66 29.76
N ASN A 245 11.56 -7.92 29.34
CA ASN A 245 12.72 -8.76 29.58
C ASN A 245 13.85 -8.31 28.64
N VAL A 246 14.80 -7.52 29.16
CA VAL A 246 15.91 -6.94 28.38
C VAL A 246 16.76 -8.02 27.72
N SER A 247 16.97 -9.15 28.40
CA SER A 247 17.77 -10.27 27.89
C SER A 247 17.12 -10.98 26.69
N ALA A 248 15.79 -11.05 26.65
CA ALA A 248 15.03 -11.66 25.54
C ALA A 248 14.66 -10.65 24.43
N LEU A 249 14.72 -9.35 24.72
CA LEU A 249 14.21 -8.30 23.84
C LEU A 249 14.84 -8.33 22.44
N ILE A 250 16.17 -8.31 22.35
CA ILE A 250 16.86 -8.29 21.06
C ILE A 250 16.60 -9.58 20.25
N PRO A 251 16.73 -10.80 20.84
CA PRO A 251 16.33 -12.03 20.17
C PRO A 251 14.89 -12.03 19.63
N ASP A 252 13.92 -11.54 20.41
CA ASP A 252 12.51 -11.50 20.03
C ASP A 252 12.27 -10.56 18.83
N LEU A 253 12.92 -9.40 18.83
CA LEU A 253 12.84 -8.44 17.73
C LEU A 253 13.47 -8.99 16.45
N ILE A 254 14.65 -9.62 16.56
CA ILE A 254 15.33 -10.26 15.41
C ILE A 254 14.49 -11.41 14.85
N SER A 255 13.91 -12.25 15.72
CA SER A 255 13.05 -13.35 15.30
C SER A 255 11.80 -12.84 14.56
N ALA A 256 11.20 -11.76 15.06
CA ALA A 256 10.06 -11.14 14.42
C ALA A 256 10.39 -10.53 13.05
N GLU A 257 11.52 -9.83 12.96
CA GLU A 257 12.00 -9.26 11.70
C GLU A 257 12.30 -10.36 10.67
N ARG A 258 12.98 -11.42 11.10
CA ARG A 258 13.28 -12.59 10.27
C ARG A 258 12.00 -13.24 9.75
N MET A 259 11.02 -13.50 10.61
CA MET A 259 9.73 -14.08 10.19
C MET A 259 9.03 -13.21 9.15
N MET A 260 9.04 -11.88 9.33
CA MET A 260 8.46 -10.95 8.37
C MET A 260 9.20 -11.02 7.02
N ARG A 261 10.53 -10.90 7.03
CA ARG A 261 11.36 -10.96 5.81
C ARG A 261 11.20 -12.28 5.07
N ASP A 262 11.31 -13.40 5.79
CA ASP A 262 11.24 -14.73 5.20
C ASP A 262 9.83 -14.98 4.62
N SER A 263 8.77 -14.41 5.22
CA SER A 263 7.42 -14.50 4.63
C SER A 263 7.30 -13.77 3.30
N LEU A 264 7.90 -12.59 3.17
CA LEU A 264 7.92 -11.86 1.91
C LEU A 264 8.71 -12.62 0.84
N GLU A 265 9.82 -13.24 1.23
CA GLU A 265 10.65 -14.03 0.32
C GLU A 265 9.93 -15.31 -0.14
N TYR A 266 9.29 -16.06 0.78
CA TYR A 266 8.62 -17.31 0.45
C TYR A 266 7.41 -17.14 -0.48
N PHE A 267 6.73 -15.99 -0.39
CA PHE A 267 5.56 -15.69 -1.20
C PHE A 267 5.85 -14.65 -2.31
N LYS A 268 7.12 -14.36 -2.61
CA LYS A 268 7.49 -13.36 -3.64
C LYS A 268 6.93 -13.65 -5.03
N THR A 269 6.66 -14.92 -5.34
CA THR A 269 6.12 -15.36 -6.64
C THR A 269 4.59 -15.30 -6.69
N THR A 270 3.92 -15.14 -5.55
CA THR A 270 2.47 -14.98 -5.53
C THR A 270 2.09 -13.56 -5.91
N ARG A 271 0.88 -13.38 -6.44
CA ARG A 271 0.30 -12.05 -6.58
C ARG A 271 0.08 -11.50 -5.17
N HIS A 272 0.80 -10.45 -4.80
CA HIS A 272 0.76 -9.94 -3.44
C HIS A 272 0.76 -8.41 -3.33
N MET A 273 0.25 -7.94 -2.19
CA MET A 273 0.29 -6.54 -1.76
C MET A 273 0.89 -6.47 -0.36
N ILE A 274 1.56 -5.36 -0.05
CA ILE A 274 2.19 -5.14 1.25
C ILE A 274 1.67 -3.85 1.86
N PHE A 275 1.02 -3.97 3.01
CA PHE A 275 0.59 -2.88 3.85
C PHE A 275 1.33 -2.89 5.17
N TYR A 276 1.74 -1.71 5.61
CA TYR A 276 2.31 -1.53 6.93
C TYR A 276 1.36 -0.72 7.81
N TYR A 277 1.19 -1.18 9.05
CA TYR A 277 0.32 -0.59 10.06
C TYR A 277 0.52 0.92 10.20
N GLU A 278 1.77 1.37 10.22
CA GLU A 278 2.11 2.78 10.34
C GLU A 278 1.53 3.64 9.20
N ASP A 279 1.43 3.07 8.00
CA ASP A 279 0.89 3.74 6.82
C ASP A 279 -0.65 3.74 6.86
N LEU A 280 -1.24 2.65 7.38
CA LEU A 280 -2.69 2.51 7.58
C LEU A 280 -3.25 3.52 8.58
N ILE A 281 -2.54 3.81 9.67
CA ILE A 281 -3.02 4.70 10.74
C ILE A 281 -2.71 6.19 10.51
N LYS A 282 -1.61 6.51 9.83
CA LYS A 282 -1.14 7.90 9.67
C LYS A 282 -1.88 8.66 8.58
N ASN A 283 -2.44 7.94 7.61
CA ASN A 283 -2.96 8.58 6.41
C ASN A 283 -4.49 8.41 6.34
N PRO A 284 -5.26 9.50 6.51
CA PRO A 284 -6.71 9.49 6.27
C PRO A 284 -7.04 9.03 4.84
N LYS A 285 -6.13 9.28 3.89
CA LYS A 285 -6.25 8.77 2.52
C LYS A 285 -5.96 7.28 2.41
N VAL A 286 -5.28 6.64 3.38
CA VAL A 286 -5.12 5.18 3.41
C VAL A 286 -6.35 4.46 3.96
N LYS A 287 -7.18 5.12 4.80
CA LYS A 287 -8.59 4.69 4.96
C LYS A 287 -9.33 4.69 3.61
N HIS A 288 -8.98 5.62 2.72
CA HIS A 288 -9.39 5.66 1.31
C HIS A 288 -8.51 4.80 0.35
N ASN A 289 -7.38 4.22 0.78
CA ASN A 289 -6.56 3.29 -0.02
C ASN A 289 -6.85 1.83 0.36
N ALA A 290 -7.52 1.57 1.48
CA ALA A 290 -8.30 0.34 1.59
C ALA A 290 -9.35 0.26 0.46
N THR A 291 -9.80 1.41 -0.06
CA THR A 291 -10.55 1.51 -1.32
C THR A 291 -9.73 1.05 -2.54
N PHE A 292 -8.39 1.06 -2.50
CA PHE A 292 -7.52 0.49 -3.54
C PHE A 292 -7.43 -1.04 -3.44
N THR A 293 -7.38 -1.59 -2.23
CA THR A 293 -7.53 -3.05 -2.01
C THR A 293 -8.92 -3.51 -2.42
N LEU A 294 -9.96 -2.77 -2.02
CA LEU A 294 -11.33 -2.95 -2.49
C LEU A 294 -11.41 -2.83 -4.01
N ALA A 295 -10.77 -1.83 -4.63
CA ALA A 295 -10.73 -1.67 -6.08
C ALA A 295 -10.02 -2.84 -6.78
N HIS A 296 -8.92 -3.33 -6.24
CA HIS A 296 -8.18 -4.47 -6.78
C HIS A 296 -8.92 -5.80 -6.60
N LEU A 297 -9.64 -5.96 -5.49
CA LEU A 297 -10.43 -7.15 -5.20
C LEU A 297 -11.79 -7.13 -5.92
N LEU A 298 -12.38 -5.96 -6.16
CA LEU A 298 -13.77 -5.82 -6.63
C LEU A 298 -13.89 -5.30 -8.07
N TYR A 299 -13.00 -4.45 -8.56
CA TYR A 299 -13.20 -3.81 -9.87
C TYR A 299 -12.46 -4.53 -10.99
N HIS A 300 -13.17 -4.64 -12.11
CA HIS A 300 -12.83 -5.35 -13.34
C HIS A 300 -12.12 -4.44 -14.37
N LYS A 301 -12.00 -3.13 -14.10
CA LYS A 301 -11.55 -2.16 -15.10
C LYS A 301 -10.41 -1.28 -14.60
N HIS A 302 -9.28 -1.40 -15.30
CA HIS A 302 -8.21 -0.42 -15.46
C HIS A 302 -7.73 0.30 -14.19
N THR A 303 -6.84 -0.36 -13.45
CA THR A 303 -5.91 0.34 -12.54
C THR A 303 -4.96 1.28 -13.29
N TYR A 304 -4.89 1.20 -14.62
CA TYR A 304 -4.04 2.05 -15.46
C TYR A 304 -4.53 3.50 -15.64
N VAL A 305 -5.84 3.78 -15.51
CA VAL A 305 -6.39 5.14 -15.73
C VAL A 305 -6.41 5.98 -14.44
N PHE A 306 -6.49 5.35 -13.27
CA PHE A 306 -6.42 6.07 -12.00
C PHE A 306 -4.98 6.37 -11.57
N ILE A 307 -4.03 5.48 -11.88
CA ILE A 307 -2.61 5.71 -11.63
C ILE A 307 -2.10 6.84 -12.52
N SER A 308 -2.49 6.90 -13.80
CA SER A 308 -2.09 8.00 -14.68
C SER A 308 -2.66 9.34 -14.19
N ASN A 309 -3.93 9.43 -13.81
CA ASN A 309 -4.51 10.70 -13.35
C ASN A 309 -3.98 11.16 -11.99
N ILE A 310 -3.68 10.26 -11.05
CA ILE A 310 -3.10 10.66 -9.75
C ILE A 310 -1.62 11.04 -9.89
N PHE A 311 -0.84 10.31 -10.68
CA PHE A 311 0.55 10.67 -10.94
C PHE A 311 0.66 11.96 -11.74
N VAL A 312 -0.15 12.12 -12.80
CA VAL A 312 -0.21 13.35 -13.60
C VAL A 312 -0.69 14.51 -12.74
N HIS A 313 -1.71 14.35 -11.89
CA HIS A 313 -2.15 15.43 -11.01
C HIS A 313 -1.10 15.80 -9.94
N SER A 314 -0.42 14.82 -9.33
CA SER A 314 0.66 15.09 -8.37
C SER A 314 1.88 15.74 -9.02
N TYR A 315 2.24 15.31 -10.24
CA TYR A 315 3.32 15.89 -11.03
C TYR A 315 2.95 17.29 -11.52
N TYR A 316 1.71 17.50 -11.97
CA TYR A 316 1.19 18.79 -12.42
C TYR A 316 1.12 19.81 -11.26
N GLN A 317 0.72 19.39 -10.05
CA GLN A 317 0.73 20.28 -8.88
C GLN A 317 2.16 20.64 -8.43
N LYS A 318 3.11 19.69 -8.52
CA LYS A 318 4.54 19.98 -8.27
C LYS A 318 5.15 20.88 -9.35
N LEU A 319 4.78 20.69 -10.62
CA LEU A 319 5.25 21.53 -11.72
C LEU A 319 4.63 22.93 -11.64
N LYS A 320 3.34 23.04 -11.29
CA LYS A 320 2.64 24.31 -11.09
C LYS A 320 3.23 25.12 -9.94
N SER A 321 3.49 24.48 -8.79
CA SER A 321 4.15 25.16 -7.66
C SER A 321 5.59 25.57 -7.98
N PHE A 322 6.33 24.76 -8.74
CA PHE A 322 7.67 25.13 -9.23
C PHE A 322 7.62 26.31 -10.22
N LEU A 323 6.67 26.31 -11.16
CA LEU A 323 6.49 27.40 -12.13
C LEU A 323 5.98 28.70 -11.47
N GLU A 324 5.10 28.60 -10.46
CA GLU A 324 4.66 29.75 -9.66
C GLU A 324 5.82 30.33 -8.83
N TYR A 325 6.67 29.49 -8.26
CA TYR A 325 7.90 29.92 -7.58
C TYR A 325 8.89 30.62 -8.52
N GLN A 326 9.11 30.08 -9.73
CA GLN A 326 9.95 30.71 -10.75
C GLN A 326 9.34 32.02 -11.27
N SER A 327 8.01 32.09 -11.45
CA SER A 327 7.27 33.29 -11.83
C SER A 327 7.37 34.40 -10.78
N GLN A 328 7.25 34.05 -9.48
CA GLN A 328 7.43 35.00 -8.38
C GLN A 328 8.87 35.52 -8.31
N ASN A 329 9.87 34.67 -8.53
CA ASN A 329 11.28 35.09 -8.58
C ASN A 329 11.60 35.95 -9.81
N LEU A 330 10.99 35.69 -10.98
CA LEU A 330 11.10 36.53 -12.16
C LEU A 330 10.39 37.88 -11.99
N ARG A 331 9.24 37.93 -11.30
CA ARG A 331 8.55 39.19 -10.94
C ARG A 331 9.34 39.99 -9.91
N ALA A 332 9.93 39.34 -8.91
CA ALA A 332 10.81 39.98 -7.93
C ALA A 332 12.11 40.50 -8.58
N ALA A 333 12.65 39.80 -9.59
CA ALA A 333 13.77 40.28 -10.39
C ALA A 333 13.37 41.50 -11.25
N ARG A 334 12.17 41.50 -11.86
CA ARG A 334 11.65 42.62 -12.67
C ARG A 334 11.39 43.88 -11.83
N LEU A 335 10.90 43.72 -10.60
CA LEU A 335 10.68 44.82 -9.64
C LEU A 335 12.00 45.45 -9.14
N ARG A 336 13.09 44.67 -9.04
CA ARG A 336 14.42 45.20 -8.71
C ARG A 336 15.08 45.96 -9.88
N PHE A 337 14.70 45.69 -11.13
CA PHE A 337 15.17 46.47 -12.29
C PHE A 337 14.42 47.79 -12.48
N THR A 338 13.23 47.96 -11.89
CA THR A 338 12.43 49.20 -11.97
C THR A 338 12.67 50.18 -10.81
N SER A 339 13.36 49.77 -9.75
CA SER A 339 13.61 50.59 -8.55
C SER A 339 15.09 50.98 -8.40
N ASN A 340 15.65 51.67 -9.40
CA ASN A 340 16.96 52.31 -9.27
C ASN A 340 16.80 53.84 -9.40
N PRO A 341 16.61 54.60 -8.31
CA PRO A 341 16.50 56.04 -8.36
C PRO A 341 17.87 56.67 -8.08
N PHE A 342 18.77 56.63 -9.05
CA PHE A 342 19.93 57.53 -9.11
C PHE A 342 20.15 57.93 -10.57
N LEU A 343 19.23 58.74 -11.10
CA LEU A 343 19.41 59.60 -12.28
C LEU A 343 18.08 60.32 -12.57
N ASN A 344 17.81 61.43 -11.88
CA ASN A 344 17.50 62.71 -12.53
C ASN A 344 17.02 63.79 -11.54
N ARG A 345 17.75 64.91 -11.58
CA ARG A 345 17.31 66.32 -11.45
C ARG A 345 16.80 66.78 -10.08
N SER A 346 17.61 67.50 -9.29
CA SER A 346 18.11 68.87 -9.46
C SER A 346 17.09 69.97 -9.11
N ILE A 347 17.39 70.64 -7.98
CA ILE A 347 17.57 72.10 -7.91
C ILE A 347 16.29 72.99 -7.77
N ILE A 348 16.26 73.71 -6.64
CA ILE A 348 15.59 75.01 -6.33
C ILE A 348 14.07 74.94 -6.08
N GLY A 349 13.50 75.49 -5.00
CA GLY A 349 14.04 76.26 -3.88
C GLY A 349 12.93 77.01 -3.14
N ARG A 350 13.29 77.48 -1.92
CA ARG A 350 12.60 78.44 -1.02
C ARG A 350 11.28 78.00 -0.38
N LYS A 351 10.88 78.46 0.81
CA LYS A 351 11.48 79.02 2.06
C LYS A 351 10.23 79.45 2.87
N PHE A 352 10.30 79.36 4.21
CA PHE A 352 9.51 80.15 5.19
C PHE A 352 8.01 79.79 5.38
N ILE A 353 7.37 79.77 6.56
CA ILE A 353 7.55 80.04 8.01
C ILE A 353 6.51 79.10 8.68
N GLY A 354 6.78 78.36 9.76
CA GLY A 354 6.86 78.81 11.16
C GLY A 354 5.48 78.70 11.84
N GLY A 355 5.48 78.01 12.99
CA GLY A 355 4.33 77.69 13.84
C GLY A 355 4.69 76.53 14.74
#